data_AF-A0A7V7DVK6-F1
#
_entry.id   AF-A0A7V7DVK6-F1
#
_cell.length_a   1.000
_cell.length_b   1.000
_cell.length_c   1.000
_cell.angle_alpha   90.00
_cell.angle_beta   90.00
_cell.angle_gamma   90.00
#
_symmetry.space_group_name_H-M   'P 1'
#
loop_
_entity.id
_entity.type
_entity.pdbx_description
1 polymer ?
#
loop_
_entity_poly.entity_id
_entity_poly.type
_entity_poly.pdbx_seq_one_letter_code
_entity_poly.pdbx_strand_id
1 'polypeptide(L)' 'MSEGTVKWFNPRKGYGFISTEDGKDIFVHYADIAGEGYKTLVEGDQVSFDVVEGEKGLRAENVAHKSAPEAEEDA' A
#
# COMPACT_ATOMS: atom_id res chain seq x y z
N MET A 1 0.36 5.26 -11.22
CA MET A 1 0.84 4.02 -10.58
C MET A 1 2.28 4.19 -10.12
N SER A 2 2.44 4.43 -8.82
CA SER A 2 3.69 4.37 -8.06
C SER A 2 3.74 3.05 -7.28
N GLU A 3 4.91 2.71 -6.80
CA GLU A 3 5.15 1.49 -6.04
C GLU A 3 5.84 1.81 -4.71
N GLY A 4 5.70 0.91 -3.75
CA GLY A 4 6.30 1.08 -2.45
C GLY A 4 6.12 -0.12 -1.55
N THR A 5 6.72 -0.01 -0.37
CA THR A 5 6.66 -1.03 0.68
C THR A 5 5.89 -0.46 1.87
N VAL A 6 4.95 -1.23 2.40
CA VAL A 6 4.18 -0.82 3.57
C VAL A 6 5.12 -0.69 4.77
N LYS A 7 5.29 0.54 5.25
CA LYS A 7 6.17 0.85 6.39
C LYS A 7 5.53 0.44 7.70
N TRP A 8 4.23 0.67 7.83
CA TRP A 8 3.38 0.16 8.89
C TRP A 8 1.92 0.40 8.55
N PHE A 9 1.03 -0.42 9.09
CA PHE A 9 -0.42 -0.22 8.98
C PHE A 9 -1.09 -0.62 10.29
N ASN A 10 -2.02 0.20 10.77
CA ASN A 10 -2.80 -0.09 11.97
C ASN A 10 -4.21 -0.55 11.57
N PRO A 11 -4.50 -1.87 11.57
CA PRO A 11 -5.79 -2.40 11.13
C PRO A 11 -6.95 -2.03 12.06
N ARG A 12 -6.67 -1.66 13.32
CA ARG A 12 -7.69 -1.18 14.26
C ARG A 12 -8.10 0.26 13.96
N LYS A 13 -7.16 1.10 13.51
CA LYS A 13 -7.42 2.50 13.16
C LYS A 13 -7.74 2.70 11.68
N GLY A 14 -7.40 1.74 10.82
CA GLY A 14 -7.69 1.77 9.39
C GLY A 14 -6.76 2.69 8.58
N TYR A 15 -5.55 2.97 9.06
CA TYR A 15 -4.58 3.78 8.32
C TYR A 15 -3.14 3.36 8.59
N GLY A 16 -2.24 3.78 7.70
CA GLY A 16 -0.81 3.49 7.75
C GLY A 16 0.00 4.39 6.83
N PHE A 17 1.23 3.97 6.57
CA PHE A 17 2.13 4.63 5.62
C PHE A 17 2.86 3.62 4.74
N ILE A 18 3.09 4.01 3.50
CA ILE A 18 3.86 3.29 2.49
C ILE A 18 5.13 4.09 2.20
N SER A 19 6.29 3.44 2.26
CA SER A 19 7.56 4.03 1.86
C SER A 19 7.80 3.79 0.38
N THR A 20 8.08 4.84 -0.39
CA THR A 20 8.55 4.70 -1.78
C THR A 20 10.06 4.44 -1.83
N GLU A 21 10.57 4.00 -2.98
CA GLU A 21 12.00 3.83 -3.22
C GLU A 21 12.77 5.17 -3.13
N ASP A 22 12.11 6.29 -3.43
CA ASP A 22 12.65 7.65 -3.25
C ASP A 22 12.72 8.10 -1.77
N GLY A 23 12.31 7.24 -0.83
CA GLY A 23 12.31 7.53 0.60
C GLY A 23 11.18 8.45 1.08
N LYS A 24 10.11 8.62 0.29
CA LYS A 24 8.93 9.40 0.69
C LYS A 24 7.95 8.51 1.43
N ASP A 25 7.39 9.03 2.52
CA ASP A 25 6.29 8.39 3.25
C ASP A 25 4.94 8.87 2.66
N ILE A 26 4.15 7.94 2.15
CA ILE A 26 2.83 8.18 1.54
C ILE A 26 1.76 7.67 2.50
N PHE A 27 0.79 8.52 2.85
CA PHE A 27 -0.30 8.14 3.72
C PHE A 27 -1.28 7.19 3.02
N VAL A 28 -1.76 6.15 3.71
CA VAL A 28 -2.78 5.22 3.17
C VAL A 28 -3.92 5.02 4.16
N HIS A 29 -5.16 5.01 3.67
CA HIS A 29 -6.36 4.70 4.43
C HIS A 29 -7.03 3.42 3.92
N TYR A 30 -7.71 2.68 4.79
CA TYR A 30 -8.34 1.40 4.43
C TYR A 30 -9.35 1.53 3.27
N ALA A 31 -9.99 2.69 3.14
CA ALA A 31 -10.95 2.97 2.08
C ALA A 31 -10.31 2.95 0.69
N ASP A 32 -9.00 3.24 0.61
CA ASP A 32 -8.23 3.37 -0.63
C ASP A 32 -7.66 2.04 -1.11
N ILE A 33 -7.71 1.01 -0.28
CA ILE A 33 -7.25 -0.32 -0.62
C ILE A 33 -8.28 -0.97 -1.55
N ALA A 34 -7.83 -1.42 -2.70
CA ALA A 34 -8.62 -2.13 -3.69
C ALA A 34 -8.98 -3.54 -3.18
N GLY A 35 -10.12 -4.06 -3.63
CA GLY A 35 -10.63 -5.38 -3.24
C GLY A 35 -11.87 -5.33 -2.35
N GLU A 36 -12.39 -6.51 -2.04
CA GLU A 36 -13.62 -6.71 -1.24
C GLU A 36 -13.28 -7.35 0.11
N GLY A 37 -14.10 -7.10 1.13
CA GLY A 37 -13.90 -7.65 2.48
C GLY A 37 -12.97 -6.81 3.37
N TYR A 38 -12.12 -7.48 4.16
CA TYR A 38 -11.27 -6.82 5.16
C TYR A 38 -10.02 -6.22 4.52
N LYS A 39 -10.07 -4.89 4.33
CA LYS A 39 -9.03 -4.09 3.66
C LYS A 39 -7.89 -3.73 4.60
N THR A 40 -6.84 -4.56 4.63
CA THR A 40 -5.65 -4.31 5.45
C THR A 40 -4.36 -4.54 4.71
N LEU A 41 -3.31 -3.90 5.20
CA LEU A 41 -1.93 -4.07 4.75
C LEU A 41 -1.09 -4.61 5.92
N VAL A 42 -0.03 -5.33 5.59
CA VAL A 42 0.98 -5.82 6.53
C VAL A 42 2.29 -5.07 6.29
N GLU A 43 3.03 -4.80 7.36
CA GLU A 43 4.38 -4.23 7.24
C GLU A 43 5.28 -5.12 6.38
N GLY A 44 5.97 -4.52 5.41
CA GLY A 44 6.79 -5.23 4.44
C GLY A 44 6.09 -5.61 3.13
N ASP A 45 4.75 -5.49 3.04
CA ASP A 45 4.03 -5.79 1.80
C ASP A 45 4.45 -4.84 0.69
N GLN A 46 4.68 -5.39 -0.50
CA GLN A 46 4.82 -4.59 -1.71
C GLN A 46 3.45 -4.22 -2.24
N VAL A 47 3.27 -2.95 -2.59
CA VAL A 47 1.99 -2.41 -3.06
C VAL A 47 2.19 -1.49 -4.25
N SER A 48 1.19 -1.45 -5.13
CA SER A 48 1.06 -0.45 -6.19
C SER A 48 -0.12 0.47 -5.88
N PHE A 49 0.02 1.76 -6.15
CA PHE A 49 -0.97 2.77 -5.81
C PHE A 49 -0.84 4.02 -6.69
N ASP A 50 -1.85 4.88 -6.69
CA ASP A 50 -1.74 6.22 -7.26
C ASP A 50 -1.44 7.23 -6.15
N VAL A 51 -0.54 8.18 -6.42
CA VAL A 51 -0.20 9.25 -5.47
C VAL A 51 -1.06 10.46 -5.78
N VAL A 52 -1.80 10.93 -4.78
CA VAL A 52 -2.63 12.12 -4.85
C VAL A 52 -2.29 13.09 -3.71
N GLU A 53 -2.55 14.37 -3.90
CA GLU A 53 -2.45 15.36 -2.82
C GLU A 53 -3.73 15.32 -1.97
N GLY A 54 -3.60 14.97 -0.69
CA GLY A 54 -4.69 14.99 0.27
C GLY A 54 -4.52 16.08 1.33
N GLU A 55 -5.51 16.20 2.22
CA GLU A 55 -5.54 17.21 3.30
C GLU A 55 -4.35 17.11 4.27
N LYS A 56 -3.67 15.96 4.34
CA LYS A 56 -2.54 15.68 5.23
C LYS A 56 -1.23 15.45 4.48
N GLY A 57 -1.14 15.90 3.23
CA GLY A 57 -0.01 15.65 2.34
C GLY A 57 -0.29 14.51 1.36
N LEU A 58 0.77 13.88 0.87
CA LEU A 58 0.67 12.81 -0.15
C LEU A 58 -0.10 11.60 0.39
N ARG A 59 -1.08 11.14 -0.38
CA ARG A 59 -1.95 10.00 -0.09
C ARG A 59 -1.87 8.97 -1.22
N ALA A 60 -2.00 7.70 -0.86
CA ALA A 60 -2.12 6.59 -1.79
C ALA A 60 -3.60 6.25 -2.04
N GLU A 61 -4.00 6.16 -3.30
CA GLU A 61 -5.30 5.70 -3.77
C GLU A 61 -5.17 4.47 -4.66
N ASN A 62 -6.26 3.73 -4.87
CA ASN A 62 -6.27 2.48 -5.66
C ASN A 62 -5.19 1.48 -5.22
N VAL A 63 -4.97 1.37 -3.90
CA VAL A 63 -3.86 0.59 -3.34
C VAL A 63 -4.13 -0.89 -3.54
N ALA A 64 -3.29 -1.56 -4.31
CA ALA A 64 -3.35 -3.00 -4.53
C ALA A 64 -2.06 -3.65 -4.03
N HIS A 65 -2.21 -4.83 -3.44
CA HIS A 65 -1.07 -5.70 -3.16
C HIS A 65 -0.38 -6.05 -4.47
N LYS A 66 0.92 -5.78 -4.55
CA LYS A 66 1.77 -6.44 -5.53
C LYS A 66 1.95 -7.85 -5.03
N SER A 67 0.99 -8.72 -5.35
CA SER A 67 1.29 -10.14 -5.40
C SER A 67 2.51 -10.27 -6.30
N ALA A 68 3.62 -10.78 -5.77
CA ALA A 68 4.67 -11.30 -6.63
C ALA A 68 3.98 -12.24 -7.63
N PRO A 69 4.38 -12.26 -8.92
CA PRO A 69 4.02 -13.42 -9.73
C PRO A 69 4.42 -14.63 -8.89
N GLU A 70 3.46 -15.52 -8.63
CA GLU A 70 3.71 -16.86 -8.10
C GLU A 70 5.04 -17.32 -8.70
N ALA A 71 5.99 -17.67 -7.84
CA ALA A 71 7.24 -18.25 -8.28
C ALA A 71 6.90 -19.57 -9.01
N GLU A 72 6.68 -19.48 -10.32
CA GLU A 72 7.01 -20.57 -11.23
C GLU A 72 8.53 -20.60 -11.32
N GLU A 73 9.12 -21.63 -10.71
CA GLU A 73 10.34 -22.35 -11.11
C GLU A 73 10.48 -23.52 -10.09
N ASP A 74 9.86 -24.67 -10.38
CA ASP A 74 10.44 -25.81 -11.12
C ASP A 74 11.59 -26.51 -10.38
N ALA A 75 11.25 -27.62 -9.71
CA ALA A 75 12.08 -28.81 -9.48
C ALA A 75 11.23 -29.99 -8.97
#